data_AF-A0A3B9UBK4-F1
#
_entry.id   AF-A0A3B9UBK4-F1
#
_cell.length_a   1.000
_cell.length_b   1.000
_cell.length_c   1.000
_cell.angle_alpha   90.00
_cell.angle_beta   90.00
_cell.angle_gamma   90.00
#
_symmetry.space_group_name_H-M   'P 1'
#
loop_
_entity.id
_entity.type
_entity.pdbx_description
1 polymer ?
#
loop_
_entity_poly.entity_id
_entity_poly.type
_entity_poly.pdbx_seq_one_letter_code
_entity_poly.pdbx_strand_id
1 'polypeptide(L)'
;LQLRKRRGGDEFTLHLAPASEYFLTYKKGNMRFYSSNRDLMDVLLKVDPKKRSLPSKDGLPFYQLSPTTGGAMKRFLDGLEPEEGGRD
;
A
#
# COMPACT_ATOMS: atom_id res chain seq x y z
N LEU A 1 -7.57 4.68 7.99
CA LEU A 1 -8.03 3.95 6.78
C LEU A 1 -8.57 4.96 5.77
N GLN A 2 -8.20 4.84 4.49
CA GLN A 2 -8.79 5.63 3.40
C GLN A 2 -9.33 4.71 2.30
N LEU A 3 -10.59 4.92 1.91
CA LEU A 3 -11.24 4.24 0.78
C LEU A 3 -11.52 5.28 -0.31
N ARG A 4 -11.12 5.01 -1.55
CA ARG A 4 -11.32 5.92 -2.69
C ARG A 4 -11.82 5.15 -3.91
N LYS A 5 -13.00 5.51 -4.40
CA LYS A 5 -13.47 5.09 -5.72
C LYS A 5 -12.74 5.90 -6.80
N ARG A 6 -12.03 5.24 -7.73
CA ARG A 6 -11.37 5.89 -8.87
C ARG A 6 -11.94 5.33 -10.19
N ARG A 7 -11.78 6.07 -11.29
CA ARG A 7 -12.23 5.65 -12.64
C ARG A 7 -11.68 4.28 -13.09
N GLY A 8 -10.59 3.82 -12.46
CA GLY A 8 -9.96 2.53 -12.71
C GLY A 8 -10.22 1.45 -11.65
N GLY A 9 -11.23 1.61 -10.80
CA GLY A 9 -11.53 0.69 -9.71
C GLY A 9 -11.21 1.28 -8.34
N ASP A 10 -11.58 0.53 -7.30
CA ASP A 10 -11.43 0.96 -5.92
C ASP A 10 -9.96 0.88 -5.47
N GLU A 11 -9.56 1.89 -4.72
CA GLU A 11 -8.27 2.00 -4.08
C GLU A 11 -8.50 2.09 -2.57
N PHE A 12 -7.74 1.30 -1.81
CA PHE A 12 -7.70 1.48 -0.36
C PHE A 12 -6.26 1.67 0.11
N THR A 13 -6.13 2.47 1.16
CA THR A 13 -4.88 2.68 1.86
C THR A 13 -5.10 2.48 3.36
N LEU A 14 -4.27 1.63 3.95
CA LEU A 14 -4.27 1.35 5.39
C LEU A 14 -2.88 1.66 5.96
N HIS A 15 -2.88 2.40 7.06
CA HIS A 15 -1.70 2.66 7.87
C HIS A 15 -2.01 2.18 9.29
N LEU A 16 -1.11 1.38 9.87
CA LEU A 16 -1.17 0.87 11.23
C LEU A 16 0.20 1.07 11.89
N ALA A 17 0.22 1.59 13.12
CA ALA A 17 1.45 1.83 13.87
C ALA A 17 1.39 1.26 15.32
N PRO A 18 1.18 -0.06 15.51
CA PRO A 18 1.10 -0.65 16.85
C PRO A 18 2.47 -0.78 17.55
N ALA A 19 3.56 -0.86 16.78
CA ALA A 19 4.96 -0.92 17.28
C ALA A 19 5.97 -0.69 16.14
N SER A 20 5.64 -1.19 14.95
CA SER A 20 6.29 -0.83 13.68
C SER A 20 5.25 -0.20 12.77
N GLU A 21 5.73 0.60 11.82
CA GLU A 21 4.90 1.14 10.75
C GLU A 21 4.47 0.00 9.83
N TYR A 22 3.21 -0.04 9.46
CA TYR A 22 2.68 -0.90 8.41
C TYR A 22 1.83 -0.04 7.49
N PHE A 23 2.26 0.03 6.23
CA PHE A 23 1.60 0.83 5.20
C PHE A 23 1.25 -0.05 4.01
N LEU A 24 -0.04 -0.11 3.71
CA LEU A 24 -0.60 -0.92 2.63
C LEU A 24 -1.40 -0.03 1.69
N THR A 25 -1.16 -0.14 0.39
CA THR A 25 -2.06 0.41 -0.62
C THR A 25 -2.44 -0.68 -1.60
N TYR A 26 -3.71 -0.77 -1.94
CA TYR A 26 -4.19 -1.71 -2.95
C TYR A 26 -4.84 -0.96 -4.10
N LYS A 27 -4.45 -1.30 -5.33
CA LYS A 27 -5.03 -0.73 -6.53
C LYS A 27 -4.91 -1.70 -7.70
N LYS A 28 -6.04 -2.05 -8.32
CA LYS A 28 -6.09 -2.89 -9.54
C LYS A 28 -5.27 -4.18 -9.42
N GLY A 29 -5.41 -4.91 -8.31
CA GLY A 29 -4.66 -6.15 -8.09
C GLY A 29 -3.26 -5.96 -7.53
N ASN A 30 -2.70 -4.74 -7.51
CA ASN A 30 -1.38 -4.51 -6.93
C ASN A 30 -1.51 -4.05 -5.47
N MET A 31 -1.09 -4.91 -4.55
CA MET A 31 -0.84 -4.59 -3.15
C MET A 31 0.60 -4.10 -3.00
N ARG A 32 0.75 -2.86 -2.52
CA ARG A 32 2.04 -2.29 -2.17
C ARG A 32 2.19 -2.23 -0.66
N PHE A 33 3.30 -2.74 -0.16
CA PHE A 33 3.56 -2.87 1.28
C PHE A 33 4.86 -2.19 1.69
N TYR A 34 4.82 -1.46 2.80
CA TYR A 34 5.98 -0.93 3.49
C TYR A 34 5.85 -1.19 4.99
N SER A 35 6.98 -1.44 5.63
CA SER A 35 7.11 -1.41 7.08
C SER A 35 8.40 -0.73 7.51
N SER A 36 8.40 -0.12 8.70
CA SER A 36 9.63 0.36 9.33
C SER A 36 10.52 -0.79 9.85
N ASN A 37 9.98 -2.01 9.96
CA ASN A 37 10.74 -3.21 10.28
C ASN A 37 11.60 -3.63 9.06
N ARG A 38 12.92 -3.43 9.17
CA ARG A 38 13.87 -3.73 8.09
C ARG A 38 13.95 -5.21 7.76
N ASP A 39 13.98 -6.08 8.77
CA ASP A 39 14.08 -7.53 8.56
C ASP A 39 12.88 -8.05 7.75
N LEU A 40 11.69 -7.55 8.05
CA LEU A 40 10.47 -7.87 7.29
C LEU A 40 10.57 -7.40 5.84
N MET A 41 11.05 -6.17 5.62
CA MET A 41 11.23 -5.63 4.27
C MET A 41 12.30 -6.39 3.48
N ASP A 42 13.39 -6.79 4.12
CA ASP A 42 14.46 -7.58 3.52
C ASP A 42 13.98 -8.97 3.11
N VAL A 43 13.19 -9.63 3.98
CA VAL A 43 12.54 -10.90 3.63
C VAL A 43 11.64 -10.71 2.41
N LEU A 44 10.81 -9.67 2.38
CA LEU A 44 9.93 -9.38 1.24
C LEU A 44 10.70 -9.15 -0.06
N LEU A 45 11.82 -8.43 0.00
CA LEU A 45 12.67 -8.13 -1.16
C LEU A 45 13.39 -9.37 -1.71
N LYS A 46 13.75 -10.33 -0.84
CA LYS A 46 14.40 -11.59 -1.22
C LYS A 46 13.45 -12.57 -1.94
N VAL A 47 12.13 -12.43 -1.76
CA VAL A 47 11.17 -13.28 -2.48
C VAL A 47 11.06 -12.81 -3.94
N ASP A 48 11.26 -13.75 -4.87
CA ASP A 48 11.06 -13.54 -6.31
C ASP A 48 9.69 -12.86 -6.58
N PRO A 49 9.66 -11.74 -7.33
CA PRO A 49 8.42 -11.06 -7.71
C PRO A 49 7.35 -11.98 -8.32
N LYS A 50 7.74 -13.01 -9.09
CA LYS A 50 6.81 -13.97 -9.69
C LYS A 50 6.11 -14.82 -8.63
N LYS A 51 6.83 -15.19 -7.56
CA LYS A 51 6.27 -15.91 -6.40
C LYS A 51 5.37 -15.03 -5.54
N ARG A 52 5.45 -13.71 -5.70
CA ARG A 52 4.59 -12.71 -5.07
C ARG A 52 3.46 -12.24 -5.98
N SER A 53 3.22 -12.95 -7.09
CA SER A 53 2.14 -12.65 -8.02
C SER A 53 1.25 -13.86 -8.22
N LEU A 54 -0.05 -13.61 -8.38
CA LEU A 54 -1.04 -14.59 -8.79
C LEU A 54 -1.57 -14.14 -10.16
N PRO A 55 -1.36 -14.93 -11.23
CA PRO A 55 -1.87 -14.59 -12.55
C PRO A 55 -3.40 -14.60 -12.55
N SER A 56 -4.00 -13.82 -13.45
CA SER A 56 -5.44 -13.93 -13.71
C SER A 56 -5.75 -15.33 -14.22
N LYS A 57 -6.59 -16.07 -13.50
CA LYS A 57 -7.02 -17.43 -13.88
C LYS A 57 -8.43 -17.68 -13.37
N ASP A 58 -9.23 -18.43 -14.14
CA ASP A 58 -10.58 -18.88 -13.75
C ASP A 58 -11.51 -17.71 -13.35
N GLY A 59 -11.40 -16.58 -14.06
CA GLY A 59 -12.19 -15.36 -13.80
C GLY A 59 -11.70 -14.51 -12.63
N LEU A 60 -10.65 -14.94 -11.92
CA LEU A 60 -10.03 -14.16 -10.85
C LEU A 60 -9.09 -13.07 -11.41
N PRO A 61 -9.07 -11.87 -10.80
CA PRO A 61 -8.16 -10.82 -11.22
C PRO A 61 -6.72 -11.16 -10.86
N PHE A 62 -5.78 -10.56 -11.61
CA PHE A 62 -4.37 -10.56 -11.26
C PHE A 62 -4.15 -9.98 -9.86
N TYR A 63 -3.22 -10.57 -9.10
CA TYR A 63 -2.75 -10.02 -7.85
C TYR A 63 -1.22 -9.96 -7.81
N GLN A 64 -0.66 -8.93 -7.22
CA GLN A 64 0.77 -8.85 -6.94
C GLN A 64 1.04 -8.12 -5.62
N LEU A 65 2.00 -8.64 -4.86
CA LEU A 65 2.57 -7.95 -3.71
C LEU A 65 3.93 -7.33 -4.10
N SER A 66 4.01 -6.00 -4.02
CA SER A 66 5.23 -5.24 -4.31
C SER A 66 5.66 -4.40 -3.10
N PRO A 67 6.97 -4.17 -2.89
CA PRO A 67 7.43 -3.29 -1.84
C PRO A 67 7.11 -1.83 -2.21
N THR A 68 6.88 -0.99 -1.23
CA THR A 68 6.89 0.47 -1.36
C THR A 68 7.80 1.10 -0.32
N THR A 69 7.81 2.42 -0.22
CA THR A 69 8.78 3.17 0.57
C THR A 69 8.12 3.94 1.70
N GLY A 70 8.91 4.24 2.74
CA GLY A 70 8.48 5.15 3.81
C GLY A 70 8.12 6.55 3.29
N GLY A 71 8.72 7.00 2.19
CA GLY A 71 8.32 8.25 1.53
C GLY A 71 6.91 8.20 0.94
N ALA A 72 6.45 7.05 0.45
CA ALA A 72 5.07 6.88 -0.01
C ALA A 72 4.08 6.89 1.16
N MET A 73 4.45 6.27 2.29
CA MET A 73 3.70 6.35 3.53
C MET A 73 3.60 7.80 4.03
N LYS A 74 4.74 8.50 4.13
CA LYS A 74 4.78 9.89 4.60
C LYS A 74 3.85 10.79 3.78
N ARG A 75 3.95 10.76 2.45
CA ARG A 75 3.04 11.53 1.57
C ARG A 75 1.56 11.19 1.77
N PHE A 76 1.24 9.95 2.12
CA PHE A 76 -0.14 9.58 2.43
C PHE A 76 -0.59 10.22 3.74
N LEU A 77 0.24 10.18 4.79
CA LEU A 77 -0.05 10.79 6.09
C LEU A 77 -0.14 12.32 5.96
N ASP A 78 0.82 12.96 5.29
CA ASP A 78 0.80 14.40 5.02
C ASP A 78 -0.50 14.82 4.28
N GLY A 79 -1.04 13.96 3.42
CA GLY A 79 -2.30 14.20 2.71
C GLY A 79 -3.58 13.83 3.47
N LEU A 80 -3.46 13.31 4.69
CA LEU A 80 -4.57 13.12 5.62
C LEU A 80 -4.67 14.24 6.65
N GLU A 81 -3.57 14.93 6.94
CA GLU A 81 -3.58 16.11 7.80
C GLU A 81 -4.49 17.16 7.14
N PRO A 82 -5.57 17.62 7.82
CA PRO A 82 -6.34 18.75 7.33
C PRO A 82 -5.41 19.96 7.25
N GLU A 83 -5.49 20.76 6.19
CA GLU A 83 -4.79 22.04 6.18
C GLU A 83 -5.28 22.84 7.39
N GLU A 84 -4.41 23.10 8.36
CA GLU A 84 -4.65 24.07 9.42
C GLU A 84 -4.76 25.46 8.77
N GLY A 85 -5.94 25.77 8.26
CA GLY A 85 -6.14 26.92 7.39
C GLY A 85 -7.46 26.89 6.67
N GLY A 86 -8.55 26.72 7.41
CA GLY A 86 -9.84 27.21 6.95
C GLY A 86 -9.68 28.68 6.55
N ARG A 87 -9.82 28.97 5.26
CA ARG A 87 -10.19 30.30 4.80
C ARG A 87 -11.66 30.22 4.46
N ASP A 88 -12.45 30.73 5.41
CA ASP A 88 -13.78 31.25 5.16
C ASP A 88 -13.76 32.31 4.04
#